data_AF-A0A0U3NPE3-F1
#
_entry.id   AF-A0A0U3NPE3-F1
#
_cell.length_a   1.000
_cell.length_b   1.000
_cell.length_c   1.000
_cell.angle_alpha   90.00
_cell.angle_beta   90.00
_cell.angle_gamma   90.00
#
_symmetry.space_group_name_H-M   'P 1'
#
loop_
_entity.id
_entity.type
_entity.pdbx_description
1 polymer ?
#
loop_
_entity_poly.entity_id
_entity_poly.type
_entity_poly.pdbx_seq_one_letter_code
_entity_poly.pdbx_strand_id
1 'polypeptide(L)'
;MGVRRMNPHPPVTSGASKAVTPQALREQYESGATVDELVAASGLSYGTVLNRLHDAGTVMRSSWQTRRMRQDPQARRRLAARLRTLYEQHGATLTELAAAAGETRRAARRLLIEGGGTVRTTQQTLRMRSAARAAERRKLAVSLRARYEAGATVPELAREHSYSVATVYRLLHQAGTRMRPQHNHGPARDTRRRP
;
A
#
# COMPACT_ATOMS: atom_id res chain seq x y z
N MET A 1 43.52 25.60 65.35
CA MET A 1 43.76 24.16 65.11
C MET A 1 42.41 23.46 64.97
N GLY A 2 41.88 23.36 63.75
CA GLY A 2 40.62 22.68 63.45
C GLY A 2 40.82 21.75 62.26
N VAL A 3 40.95 20.45 62.53
CA VAL A 3 41.30 19.40 61.57
C VAL A 3 40.12 19.08 60.64
N ARG A 4 40.45 18.85 59.37
CA ARG A 4 39.58 18.36 58.29
C ARG A 4 38.71 17.18 58.74
N ARG A 5 37.43 17.21 58.38
CA ARG A 5 36.63 16.00 58.12
C ARG A 5 36.27 15.97 56.64
N MET A 6 37.11 15.30 55.86
CA MET A 6 36.71 14.78 54.54
C MET A 6 35.65 13.71 54.79
N ASN A 7 34.44 13.91 54.25
CA ASN A 7 33.51 12.80 54.09
C ASN A 7 34.07 11.87 53.00
N PRO A 8 34.15 10.55 53.24
CA PRO A 8 34.54 9.60 52.20
C PRO A 8 33.43 9.51 51.16
N HIS A 9 33.78 9.74 49.90
CA HIS A 9 32.91 9.40 48.78
C HIS A 9 32.65 7.87 48.76
N PRO A 10 31.42 7.42 48.48
CA PRO A 10 31.16 5.99 48.30
C PRO A 10 31.93 5.48 47.06
N PRO A 11 32.44 4.23 47.07
CA PRO A 11 33.07 3.66 45.89
C PRO A 11 31.98 3.41 44.84
N VAL A 12 32.03 4.15 43.74
CA VAL A 12 31.24 3.81 42.55
C VAL A 12 31.91 2.58 41.95
N THR A 13 31.38 1.42 42.28
CA THR A 13 31.71 0.14 41.65
C THR A 13 31.44 0.25 40.15
N SER A 14 32.47 0.62 39.40
CA SER A 14 32.49 0.59 37.93
C SER A 14 32.70 -0.86 37.48
N GLY A 15 31.81 -1.73 37.93
CA GLY A 15 31.80 -3.15 37.60
C GLY A 15 31.05 -3.41 36.31
N ALA A 16 31.80 -3.65 35.23
CA ALA A 16 31.47 -4.65 34.22
C ALA A 16 30.09 -4.59 33.53
N SER A 17 29.65 -3.43 33.04
CA SER A 17 28.80 -3.40 31.85
C SER A 17 29.72 -3.31 30.62
N LYS A 18 29.76 -4.38 29.81
CA LYS A 18 30.42 -4.46 28.49
C LYS A 18 30.53 -3.07 27.86
N ALA A 19 31.76 -2.62 27.63
CA ALA A 19 32.10 -1.23 27.31
C ALA A 19 31.40 -0.73 26.04
N VAL A 20 30.17 -0.22 26.18
CA VAL A 20 29.49 0.54 25.14
C VAL A 20 30.24 1.86 24.99
N THR A 21 31.14 1.92 24.01
CA THR A 21 32.01 3.08 23.80
C THR A 21 31.17 4.29 23.34
N PRO A 22 31.58 5.52 23.69
CA PRO A 22 30.94 6.74 23.19
C PRO A 22 30.86 6.78 21.66
N GLN A 23 31.90 6.30 20.97
CA GLN A 23 31.93 6.20 19.50
C GLN A 23 30.88 5.22 18.95
N ALA A 24 30.68 4.07 19.59
CA ALA A 24 29.68 3.10 19.15
C ALA A 24 28.24 3.63 19.29
N LEU A 25 27.94 4.39 20.36
CA LEU A 25 26.64 5.06 20.51
C LEU A 25 26.45 6.14 19.44
N ARG A 26 27.51 6.87 19.11
CA ARG A 26 27.52 7.88 18.05
C ARG A 26 27.22 7.27 16.69
N GLU A 27 27.87 6.17 16.30
CA GLU A 27 27.61 5.48 15.03
C GLU A 27 26.16 4.99 14.93
N GLN A 28 25.62 4.42 16.01
CA GLN A 28 24.23 3.98 16.07
C GLN A 28 23.26 5.17 16.00
N TYR A 29 23.58 6.28 16.67
CA TYR A 29 22.80 7.51 16.57
C TYR A 29 22.83 8.12 15.16
N GLU A 30 24.01 8.17 14.52
CA GLU A 30 24.20 8.70 13.17
C GLU A 30 23.53 7.83 12.09
N SER A 31 23.48 6.51 12.28
CA SER A 31 22.73 5.58 11.41
C SER A 31 21.22 5.66 11.58
N GLY A 32 20.72 6.32 12.64
CA GLY A 32 19.32 6.69 12.77
C GLY A 32 18.67 6.40 14.12
N ALA A 33 19.31 5.62 15.00
CA ALA A 33 18.73 5.17 16.26
C ALA A 33 18.45 6.34 17.22
N THR A 34 17.32 6.32 17.94
CA THR A 34 16.99 7.41 18.88
C THR A 34 17.59 7.23 20.25
N VAL A 35 17.64 8.29 21.05
CA VAL A 35 18.19 8.22 22.42
C VAL A 35 17.49 7.13 23.23
N ASP A 36 16.16 7.02 23.13
CA ASP A 36 15.39 5.97 23.81
C ASP A 36 15.74 4.55 23.31
N GLU A 37 16.05 4.40 22.02
CA GLU A 37 16.43 3.11 21.43
C GLU A 37 17.85 2.72 21.84
N LEU A 38 18.76 3.70 21.94
CA LEU A 38 20.11 3.52 22.47
C LEU A 38 20.10 3.17 23.96
N VAL A 39 19.20 3.76 24.74
CA VAL A 39 18.97 3.43 26.16
C VAL A 39 18.50 1.98 26.29
N ALA A 40 17.51 1.57 25.51
CA ALA A 40 17.00 0.20 25.51
C ALA A 40 18.07 -0.82 25.08
N ALA A 41 18.89 -0.49 24.08
CA ALA A 41 19.93 -1.38 23.54
C ALA A 41 21.18 -1.48 24.43
N SER A 42 21.55 -0.40 25.12
CA SER A 42 22.77 -0.35 25.94
C SER A 42 22.54 -0.67 27.42
N GLY A 43 21.29 -0.65 27.90
CA GLY A 43 20.96 -0.82 29.32
C GLY A 43 21.44 0.32 30.22
N LEU A 44 21.95 1.41 29.63
CA LEU A 44 22.42 2.59 30.33
C LEU A 44 21.26 3.54 30.61
N SER A 45 21.39 4.36 31.65
CA SER A 45 20.39 5.40 31.91
C SER A 45 20.37 6.46 30.81
N TYR A 46 19.21 7.08 30.58
CA TYR A 46 19.01 8.12 29.57
C TYR A 46 20.04 9.25 29.64
N GLY A 47 20.33 9.75 30.84
CA GLY A 47 21.36 10.77 31.05
C GLY A 47 22.78 10.28 30.71
N THR A 48 23.09 9.01 30.96
CA THR A 48 24.40 8.42 30.63
C THR A 48 24.60 8.30 29.13
N VAL A 49 23.56 7.92 28.37
CA VAL A 49 23.60 7.89 26.91
C VAL A 49 23.81 9.29 26.33
N LEU A 50 23.09 10.30 26.84
CA LEU A 50 23.29 11.69 26.41
C LEU A 50 24.69 12.21 26.72
N ASN A 51 25.22 11.95 27.92
CA ASN A 51 26.56 12.36 28.28
C ASN A 51 27.61 11.72 27.37
N ARG A 52 27.50 10.40 27.10
CA ARG A 52 28.42 9.71 26.17
C ARG A 52 28.29 10.20 24.74
N LEU A 53 27.09 10.53 24.30
CA LEU A 53 26.85 11.15 22.98
C LEU A 53 27.51 12.53 22.92
N HIS A 54 27.42 13.35 23.97
CA HIS A 54 28.11 14.63 24.06
C HIS A 54 29.64 14.49 24.14
N ASP A 55 30.16 13.52 24.90
CA ASP A 55 31.59 13.22 24.99
C ASP A 55 32.16 12.77 23.64
N ALA A 56 31.36 12.07 22.83
CA ALA A 56 31.69 11.71 21.45
C ALA A 56 31.54 12.88 20.46
N GLY A 57 31.18 14.09 20.93
CA GLY A 57 30.99 15.28 20.11
C GLY A 57 29.76 15.23 19.21
N THR A 58 28.75 14.43 19.54
CA THR A 58 27.54 14.37 18.70
C THR A 58 26.65 15.59 18.90
N VAL A 59 26.17 16.12 17.79
CA VAL A 59 25.15 17.16 17.77
C VAL A 59 23.78 16.48 17.86
N MET A 60 23.01 16.85 18.88
CA MET A 60 21.69 16.28 19.09
C MET A 60 20.72 16.63 17.96
N ARG A 61 20.10 15.60 17.38
CA ARG A 61 19.00 15.71 16.42
C ARG A 61 17.75 16.20 17.14
N SER A 62 17.09 17.17 16.53
CA SER A 62 15.75 17.59 16.92
C SER A 62 14.72 16.48 16.72
N SER A 63 13.61 16.55 17.46
CA SER A 63 12.48 15.63 17.32
C SER A 63 11.95 15.52 15.88
N TRP A 64 12.06 16.59 15.10
CA TRP A 64 11.68 16.63 13.68
C TRP A 64 12.69 15.91 12.76
N GLN A 65 13.99 16.08 13.00
CA GLN A 65 15.04 15.36 12.24
C GLN A 65 14.94 13.84 12.46
N THR A 66 14.67 13.44 13.69
CA THR A 66 14.40 12.05 14.08
C THR A 66 13.16 11.48 13.38
N ARG A 67 12.05 12.23 13.35
CA ARG A 67 10.80 11.81 12.70
C ARG A 67 10.96 11.61 11.19
N ARG A 68 11.89 12.36 10.58
CA ARG A 68 12.19 12.33 9.15
C ARG A 68 13.09 11.16 8.74
N MET A 69 14.04 10.75 9.59
CA MET A 69 14.88 9.57 9.35
C MET A 69 14.10 8.25 9.49
N ARG A 70 13.05 8.23 10.33
CA ARG A 70 12.20 7.03 10.54
C ARG A 70 11.20 6.71 9.42
N GLN A 71 10.93 7.64 8.49
CA GLN A 71 10.21 7.29 7.27
C GLN A 71 11.19 6.62 6.30
N ASP A 72 11.43 5.32 6.49
CA ASP A 72 12.33 4.46 5.70
C ASP A 72 12.41 4.93 4.22
N PRO A 73 13.52 5.57 3.81
CA PRO A 73 13.64 6.21 2.50
C PRO A 73 13.45 5.23 1.35
N GLN A 74 13.85 3.97 1.53
CA GLN A 74 13.70 2.96 0.49
C GLN A 74 12.27 2.45 0.41
N ALA A 75 11.61 2.19 1.55
CA ALA A 75 10.21 1.80 1.57
C ALA A 75 9.31 2.91 1.01
N ARG A 76 9.60 4.18 1.32
CA ARG A 76 8.88 5.34 0.78
C ARG A 76 9.03 5.44 -0.74
N ARG A 77 10.23 5.21 -1.27
CA ARG A 77 10.48 5.17 -2.74
C ARG A 77 9.73 4.03 -3.42
N ARG A 78 9.75 2.82 -2.83
CA ARG A 78 9.00 1.65 -3.34
C ARG A 78 7.50 1.91 -3.33
N LEU A 79 6.98 2.53 -2.27
CA LEU A 79 5.57 2.91 -2.15
C LEU A 79 5.19 3.97 -3.22
N ALA A 80 5.99 5.02 -3.38
CA ALA A 80 5.77 6.03 -4.40
C ALA A 80 5.76 5.44 -5.82
N ALA A 81 6.72 4.55 -6.13
CA ALA A 81 6.77 3.84 -7.41
C ALA A 81 5.52 2.96 -7.62
N ARG A 82 5.10 2.21 -6.60
CA ARG A 82 3.87 1.39 -6.66
C ARG A 82 2.62 2.22 -6.91
N LEU A 83 2.47 3.35 -6.19
CA LEU A 83 1.32 4.25 -6.36
C LEU A 83 1.31 4.88 -7.75
N ARG A 84 2.49 5.20 -8.31
CA ARG A 84 2.60 5.65 -9.70
C ARG A 84 2.14 4.59 -10.68
N THR A 85 2.57 3.33 -10.55
CA THR A 85 2.12 2.24 -11.43
C THR A 85 0.60 2.05 -11.36
N LEU A 86 0.02 2.05 -10.16
CA LEU A 86 -1.43 1.98 -9.96
C LEU A 86 -2.16 3.16 -10.60
N TYR A 87 -1.61 4.36 -10.49
CA TYR A 87 -2.16 5.53 -11.13
C TYR A 87 -2.07 5.40 -12.65
N GLU A 88 -0.86 5.31 -13.19
CA GLU A 88 -0.54 5.36 -14.61
C GLU A 88 -1.16 4.22 -15.42
N GLN A 89 -0.98 2.98 -14.97
CA GLN A 89 -1.36 1.79 -15.73
C GLN A 89 -2.79 1.32 -15.42
N HIS A 90 -3.21 1.42 -14.16
CA HIS A 90 -4.53 0.90 -13.74
C HIS A 90 -5.62 1.99 -13.64
N GLY A 91 -5.26 3.26 -13.86
CA GLY A 91 -6.23 4.36 -13.84
C GLY A 91 -6.79 4.68 -12.46
N ALA A 92 -6.07 4.29 -11.39
CA ALA A 92 -6.50 4.53 -10.02
C ALA A 92 -6.69 6.03 -9.73
N THR A 93 -7.64 6.34 -8.85
CA THR A 93 -7.92 7.71 -8.39
C THR A 93 -7.09 8.06 -7.16
N LEU A 94 -6.93 9.36 -6.86
CA LEU A 94 -6.22 9.81 -5.66
C LEU A 94 -6.83 9.29 -4.35
N THR A 95 -8.13 8.98 -4.34
CA THR A 95 -8.82 8.30 -3.23
C THR A 95 -8.42 6.84 -3.09
N GLU A 96 -8.36 6.11 -4.20
CA GLU A 96 -7.95 4.71 -4.22
C GLU A 96 -6.46 4.59 -3.88
N LEU A 97 -5.62 5.56 -4.30
CA LEU A 97 -4.21 5.66 -3.88
C LEU A 97 -4.06 5.96 -2.39
N ALA A 98 -4.90 6.84 -1.84
CA ALA A 98 -4.92 7.14 -0.41
C ALA A 98 -5.28 5.90 0.42
N ALA A 99 -6.30 5.15 -0.01
CA ALA A 99 -6.67 3.88 0.61
C ALA A 99 -5.54 2.84 0.50
N ALA A 100 -4.89 2.73 -0.65
CA ALA A 100 -3.78 1.80 -0.86
C ALA A 100 -2.51 2.13 -0.06
N ALA A 101 -2.31 3.41 0.26
CA ALA A 101 -1.20 3.89 1.07
C ALA A 101 -1.50 3.94 2.57
N GLY A 102 -2.76 3.77 2.98
CA GLY A 102 -3.19 4.03 4.36
C GLY A 102 -3.01 5.50 4.79
N GLU A 103 -2.96 6.41 3.82
CA GLU A 103 -2.60 7.81 4.02
C GLU A 103 -3.72 8.75 3.56
N THR A 104 -3.60 10.03 3.90
CA THR A 104 -4.56 11.04 3.44
C THR A 104 -4.45 11.28 1.93
N ARG A 105 -5.52 11.76 1.30
CA ARG A 105 -5.52 12.16 -0.12
C ARG A 105 -4.40 13.15 -0.46
N ARG A 106 -4.07 14.07 0.46
CA ARG A 106 -2.98 15.04 0.31
C ARG A 106 -1.61 14.37 0.30
N ALA A 107 -1.41 13.38 1.16
CA ALA A 107 -0.17 12.64 1.23
C ALA A 107 0.01 11.65 0.07
N ALA A 108 -1.07 10.99 -0.39
CA ALA A 108 -1.05 10.18 -1.60
C ALA A 108 -0.72 11.02 -2.85
N ARG A 109 -1.26 12.24 -2.96
CA ARG A 109 -0.85 13.20 -4.01
C ARG A 109 0.64 13.53 -3.92
N ARG A 110 1.16 13.77 -2.71
CA ARG A 110 2.57 14.07 -2.49
C ARG A 110 3.46 12.88 -2.88
N LEU A 111 3.11 11.66 -2.48
CA LEU A 111 3.82 10.43 -2.85
C LEU A 111 3.81 10.17 -4.37
N LEU A 112 2.69 10.47 -5.05
CA LEU A 112 2.61 10.35 -6.51
C LEU A 112 3.61 11.30 -7.20
N ILE A 113 3.68 12.56 -6.74
CA ILE A 113 4.63 13.55 -7.26
C ILE A 113 6.08 13.17 -6.91
N GLU A 114 6.33 12.67 -5.69
CA GLU A 114 7.64 12.15 -5.27
C GLU A 114 8.10 10.95 -6.13
N GLY A 115 7.17 10.15 -6.65
CA GLY A 115 7.44 9.07 -7.61
C GLY A 115 7.59 9.53 -9.08
N GLY A 116 7.52 10.84 -9.34
CA GLY A 116 7.61 11.44 -10.68
C GLY A 116 6.32 11.40 -11.49
N GLY A 117 5.17 11.10 -10.86
CA GLY A 117 3.86 11.11 -11.51
C GLY A 117 3.24 12.52 -11.56
N THR A 118 2.41 12.76 -12.58
CA THR A 118 1.62 13.99 -12.70
C THR A 118 0.15 13.74 -12.34
N VAL A 119 -0.53 14.77 -11.82
CA VAL A 119 -1.96 14.67 -11.50
C VAL A 119 -2.76 14.88 -12.78
N ARG A 120 -3.64 13.94 -13.09
CA ARG A 120 -4.57 14.01 -14.23
C ARG A 120 -5.72 14.95 -13.95
N THR A 121 -6.29 15.45 -15.04
CA THR A 121 -7.59 16.12 -15.01
C THR A 121 -8.72 15.12 -14.80
N THR A 122 -9.85 15.61 -14.30
CA THR A 122 -11.08 14.82 -14.14
C THR A 122 -11.52 14.18 -15.46
N GLN A 123 -11.41 14.90 -16.58
CA GLN A 123 -11.76 14.38 -17.90
C GLN A 123 -10.85 13.23 -18.35
N GLN A 124 -9.54 13.32 -18.09
CA GLN A 124 -8.60 12.23 -18.39
C GLN A 124 -8.93 10.98 -17.56
N THR A 125 -9.24 11.14 -16.28
CA THR A 125 -9.67 10.02 -15.42
C THR A 125 -10.96 9.38 -15.94
N LEU A 126 -11.95 10.17 -16.34
CA LEU A 126 -13.20 9.65 -16.90
C LEU A 126 -12.97 8.84 -18.18
N ARG A 127 -12.18 9.36 -19.12
CA ARG A 127 -11.82 8.67 -20.38
C ARG A 127 -11.11 7.35 -20.12
N MET A 128 -10.17 7.31 -19.18
CA MET A 128 -9.47 6.07 -18.82
C MET A 128 -10.41 5.03 -18.20
N ARG A 129 -11.29 5.44 -17.27
CA ARG A 129 -12.26 4.52 -16.65
C ARG A 129 -13.29 4.01 -17.65
N SER A 130 -13.77 4.85 -18.57
CA SER A 130 -14.66 4.40 -19.64
C SER A 130 -13.96 3.42 -20.58
N ALA A 131 -12.69 3.67 -20.92
CA ALA A 131 -11.90 2.77 -21.74
C ALA A 131 -11.66 1.41 -21.05
N ALA A 132 -11.31 1.42 -19.76
CA ALA A 132 -11.13 0.21 -18.96
C ALA A 132 -12.43 -0.60 -18.86
N ARG A 133 -13.56 0.05 -18.55
CA ARG A 133 -14.88 -0.60 -18.55
C ARG A 133 -15.27 -1.17 -19.92
N ALA A 134 -14.96 -0.45 -21.00
CA ALA A 134 -15.20 -0.95 -22.35
C ALA A 134 -14.32 -2.16 -22.67
N ALA A 135 -13.07 -2.19 -22.21
CA ALA A 135 -12.18 -3.34 -22.37
C ALA A 135 -12.69 -4.57 -21.59
N GLU A 136 -13.07 -4.41 -20.33
CA GLU A 136 -13.66 -5.49 -19.53
C GLU A 136 -14.96 -6.02 -20.15
N ARG A 137 -15.82 -5.11 -20.62
CA ARG A 137 -17.06 -5.48 -21.32
C ARG A 137 -16.78 -6.26 -22.61
N ARG A 138 -15.73 -5.91 -23.36
CA ARG A 138 -15.31 -6.65 -24.56
C ARG A 138 -14.80 -8.05 -24.21
N LYS A 139 -13.96 -8.19 -23.18
CA LYS A 139 -13.48 -9.50 -22.71
C LYS A 139 -14.65 -10.42 -22.34
N LEU A 140 -15.61 -9.87 -21.58
CA LEU A 140 -16.81 -10.60 -21.18
C LEU A 140 -17.66 -10.99 -22.40
N ALA A 141 -17.85 -10.09 -23.35
CA ALA A 141 -18.58 -10.37 -24.58
C ALA A 141 -17.93 -11.50 -25.41
N VAL A 142 -16.60 -11.53 -25.51
CA VAL A 142 -15.85 -12.61 -26.17
C VAL A 142 -15.99 -13.94 -25.43
N SER A 143 -15.92 -13.93 -24.10
CA SER A 143 -16.11 -15.13 -23.27
C SER A 143 -17.52 -15.72 -23.43
N LEU A 144 -18.56 -14.87 -23.40
CA LEU A 144 -19.94 -15.29 -23.63
C LEU A 144 -20.14 -15.84 -25.04
N ARG A 145 -19.49 -15.23 -26.04
CA ARG A 145 -19.53 -15.73 -27.42
C ARG A 145 -18.94 -17.14 -27.52
N ALA A 146 -17.77 -17.38 -26.93
CA ALA A 146 -17.15 -18.71 -26.96
C ALA A 146 -18.06 -19.78 -26.33
N ARG A 147 -18.73 -19.44 -25.22
CA ARG A 147 -19.71 -20.32 -24.58
C ARG A 147 -20.97 -20.56 -25.43
N TYR A 148 -21.48 -19.53 -26.09
CA TYR A 148 -22.62 -19.63 -27.00
C TYR A 148 -22.29 -20.47 -28.24
N GLU A 149 -21.11 -20.27 -28.83
CA GLU A 149 -20.60 -21.09 -29.95
C GLU A 149 -20.43 -22.55 -29.54
N ALA A 150 -19.97 -22.82 -28.31
CA ALA A 150 -19.91 -24.16 -27.72
C ALA A 150 -21.29 -24.81 -27.42
N GLY A 151 -22.39 -24.08 -27.60
CA GLY A 151 -23.76 -24.62 -27.53
C GLY A 151 -24.60 -24.16 -26.35
N ALA A 152 -24.07 -23.32 -25.45
CA ALA A 152 -24.86 -22.75 -24.37
C ALA A 152 -25.98 -21.84 -24.92
N THR A 153 -27.17 -21.91 -24.32
CA THR A 153 -28.28 -21.04 -24.70
C THR A 153 -28.22 -19.68 -24.00
N VAL A 154 -28.84 -18.65 -24.60
CA VAL A 154 -28.86 -17.30 -24.01
C VAL A 154 -29.50 -17.27 -22.60
N PRO A 155 -30.61 -18.00 -22.32
CA PRO A 155 -31.17 -18.07 -20.97
C PRO A 155 -30.25 -18.74 -19.94
N GLU A 156 -29.48 -19.75 -20.34
CA GLU A 156 -28.48 -20.39 -19.46
C GLU A 156 -27.34 -19.44 -19.12
N LEU A 157 -26.79 -18.75 -20.12
CA LEU A 157 -25.74 -17.74 -19.92
C LEU A 157 -26.20 -16.58 -19.03
N ALA A 158 -27.46 -16.17 -19.17
CA ALA A 158 -28.07 -15.15 -18.33
C ALA A 158 -28.13 -15.59 -16.86
N ARG A 159 -28.52 -16.84 -16.60
CA ARG A 159 -28.57 -17.41 -15.24
C ARG A 159 -27.17 -17.59 -14.64
N GLU A 160 -26.25 -18.18 -15.38
CA GLU A 160 -24.88 -18.46 -14.92
C GLU A 160 -24.14 -17.19 -14.51
N HIS A 161 -24.28 -16.12 -15.29
CA HIS A 161 -23.61 -14.84 -15.03
C HIS A 161 -24.48 -13.80 -14.32
N SER A 162 -25.68 -14.17 -13.85
CA SER A 162 -26.63 -13.25 -13.19
C SER A 162 -26.94 -11.98 -13.99
N TYR A 163 -27.04 -12.10 -15.32
CA TYR A 163 -27.39 -11.00 -16.22
C TYR A 163 -28.80 -11.15 -16.77
N SER A 164 -29.41 -10.04 -17.17
CA SER A 164 -30.65 -10.11 -17.95
C SER A 164 -30.38 -10.73 -19.32
N VAL A 165 -31.37 -11.46 -19.84
CA VAL A 165 -31.33 -12.05 -21.19
C VAL A 165 -31.03 -10.96 -22.25
N ALA A 166 -31.63 -9.77 -22.12
CA ALA A 166 -31.37 -8.63 -23.00
C ALA A 166 -29.92 -8.13 -22.93
N THR A 167 -29.32 -8.15 -21.73
CA THR A 167 -27.90 -7.79 -21.54
C THR A 167 -26.99 -8.79 -22.26
N VAL A 168 -27.28 -10.09 -22.16
CA VAL A 168 -26.52 -11.13 -22.86
C VAL A 168 -26.63 -10.99 -24.37
N TYR A 169 -27.85 -10.78 -24.91
CA TYR A 169 -28.02 -10.50 -26.35
C TYR A 169 -27.20 -9.30 -26.82
N ARG A 170 -27.22 -8.20 -26.05
CA ARG A 170 -26.46 -6.99 -26.39
C ARG A 170 -24.95 -7.25 -26.39
N LEU A 171 -24.45 -8.07 -25.47
CA LEU A 171 -23.03 -8.44 -25.39
C LEU A 171 -22.63 -9.38 -26.52
N LEU A 172 -23.47 -10.34 -26.90
CA LEU A 172 -23.23 -11.24 -28.03
C LEU A 172 -23.22 -10.46 -29.36
N HIS A 173 -24.15 -9.52 -29.56
CA HIS A 173 -24.12 -8.63 -30.71
C HIS A 173 -22.86 -7.76 -30.74
N GLN A 174 -22.43 -7.24 -29.59
CA GLN A 174 -21.19 -6.48 -29.47
C GLN A 174 -19.93 -7.31 -29.80
N ALA A 175 -19.97 -8.64 -29.60
CA ALA A 175 -18.91 -9.57 -29.99
C ALA A 175 -18.98 -10.03 -31.46
N GLY A 176 -19.95 -9.53 -32.23
CA GLY A 176 -20.18 -9.93 -33.62
C GLY A 176 -20.69 -11.37 -33.77
N THR A 177 -21.32 -11.93 -32.73
CA THR A 177 -21.83 -13.31 -32.77
C THR A 177 -22.96 -13.41 -33.80
N ARG A 178 -22.86 -14.39 -34.71
CA ARG A 178 -23.98 -14.77 -35.57
C ARG A 178 -25.00 -15.50 -34.71
N MET A 179 -26.15 -14.87 -34.50
CA MET A 179 -27.22 -15.47 -33.73
C MET A 179 -27.76 -16.68 -34.47
N ARG A 180 -27.89 -17.82 -33.76
CA ARG A 180 -28.57 -18.99 -34.32
C ARG A 180 -30.02 -18.58 -34.65
N PRO A 181 -30.58 -19.05 -35.78
CA PRO A 181 -31.99 -18.81 -36.11
C PRO A 181 -32.84 -19.10 -34.88
N GLN A 182 -33.86 -18.27 -34.63
CA GLN A 182 -34.83 -18.50 -33.56
C GLN A 182 -35.56 -19.83 -33.85
N HIS A 183 -34.95 -20.94 -33.45
CA HIS A 183 -35.73 -22.12 -33.12
C HIS A 183 -36.47 -21.72 -31.86
N ASN A 184 -37.77 -21.48 -32.01
CA ASN A 184 -38.73 -21.22 -30.96
C ASN A 184 -38.21 -21.71 -29.61
N HIS A 185 -37.71 -20.79 -28.78
CA HIS A 185 -37.60 -21.03 -27.36
C HIS A 185 -39.02 -20.96 -26.80
N GLY A 186 -39.87 -21.89 -27.26
CA GLY A 186 -41.07 -22.25 -26.55
C GLY A 186 -40.65 -22.72 -25.17
N PRO A 187 -41.48 -22.49 -24.13
CA PRO A 187 -41.14 -22.89 -22.79
C PRO A 187 -40.81 -24.38 -22.84
N ALA A 188 -39.65 -24.76 -22.28
CA ALA A 188 -39.34 -26.15 -22.00
C ALA A 188 -40.60 -26.74 -21.38
N ARG A 189 -41.19 -27.73 -22.05
CA ARG A 189 -42.32 -28.49 -21.54
C ARG A 189 -41.90 -28.94 -20.15
N ASP A 190 -42.48 -28.30 -19.15
CA ASP A 190 -42.36 -28.68 -17.76
C ASP A 190 -42.95 -30.08 -17.69
N THR A 191 -42.09 -31.10 -17.77
CA THR A 191 -42.46 -32.47 -17.48
C THR A 191 -42.74 -32.53 -16.00
N ARG A 192 -43.95 -32.09 -15.64
CA ARG A 192 -44.54 -32.31 -14.33
C ARG A 192 -44.33 -33.77 -13.98
N ARG A 193 -43.46 -34.02 -13.00
CA ARG A 193 -43.53 -35.21 -12.15
C ARG A 193 -44.99 -35.33 -11.71
N ARG A 194 -45.67 -36.36 -12.19
CA ARG A 194 -46.92 -36.81 -11.59
C ARG A 194 -46.56 -37.82 -10.47
N PRO A 195 -47.35 -37.83 -9.38
CA PRO A 195 -47.13 -38.69 -8.21
C PRO A 195 -47.26 -40.17 -8.54
#